data_AF-A0A920VH41-F1
#
_entry.id   AF-A0A920VH41-F1
#
_cell.length_a   1.000
_cell.length_b   1.000
_cell.length_c   1.000
_cell.angle_alpha   90.00
_cell.angle_beta   90.00
_cell.angle_gamma   90.00
#
_symmetry.space_group_name_H-M   'P 1'
#
loop_
_entity.id
_entity.type
_entity.pdbx_description
1 polymer ?
#
loop_
_entity_poly.entity_id
_entity_poly.type
_entity_poly.pdbx_seq_one_letter_code
_entity_poly.pdbx_strand_id
1 'polypeptide(L)'
;MNGLGGDNFWLIKPAGHLPIGIDACGAAAKGVNAAIYRAAGHTAIPSRGGQAALTVAGAVAGWQEAYALAKEWGGRLPLQRLLEEAIHYARDGFAVTDSQYSNTIKKCDELRSVPGFSNHFLLTMVLERRCRVRYFRIPRWQRLSSVWRTVAWRLFIGAILRIKLPTNYLKRAVR
;
A
#
# COMPACT_ATOMS: atom_id res chain seq x y z
N MET A 1 0.61 8.91 5.60
CA MET A 1 -0.20 9.43 4.47
C MET A 1 0.14 8.71 3.15
N ASN A 2 0.44 7.41 3.17
CA ASN A 2 0.66 6.59 1.98
C ASN A 2 0.53 5.10 2.39
N GLY A 3 0.63 4.19 1.43
CA GLY A 3 0.67 2.77 1.71
C GLY A 3 0.57 1.92 0.45
N LEU A 4 0.50 0.60 0.63
CA LEU A 4 0.41 -0.38 -0.46
C LEU A 4 -0.83 -0.21 -1.36
N GLY A 5 -1.90 0.36 -0.82
CA GLY A 5 -3.16 0.59 -1.54
C GLY A 5 -3.23 1.90 -2.33
N GLY A 6 -2.11 2.60 -2.51
CA GLY A 6 -2.04 3.85 -3.28
C GLY A 6 -1.22 3.70 -4.56
N ASP A 7 -0.80 4.83 -5.09
CA ASP A 7 -0.01 4.97 -6.31
C ASP A 7 1.37 5.58 -6.02
N ASN A 8 2.27 5.54 -7.00
CA ASN A 8 3.52 6.28 -6.93
C ASN A 8 4.05 6.72 -8.31
N PHE A 9 5.00 7.66 -8.26
CA PHE A 9 5.68 8.20 -9.43
C PHE A 9 7.18 8.25 -9.13
N TRP A 10 7.99 7.85 -10.11
CA TRP A 10 9.44 7.89 -10.00
C TRP A 10 10.02 8.74 -11.13
N LEU A 11 11.03 9.54 -10.78
CA LEU A 11 11.93 10.15 -11.74
C LEU A 11 13.34 9.70 -11.40
N ILE A 12 13.94 8.88 -12.26
CA ILE A 12 15.21 8.23 -12.01
C ILE A 12 16.22 8.73 -13.03
N LYS A 13 17.35 9.29 -12.57
CA LYS A 13 18.42 9.79 -13.43
C LYS A 13 19.68 8.93 -13.27
N PRO A 14 19.93 7.99 -14.19
CA PRO A 14 21.15 7.20 -14.14
C PRO A 14 22.36 8.03 -14.61
N ALA A 15 23.55 7.67 -14.13
CA ALA A 15 24.79 8.29 -14.59
C ALA A 15 24.96 8.02 -16.09
N GLY A 16 25.23 9.06 -16.89
CA GLY A 16 25.41 8.94 -18.34
C GLY A 16 24.13 8.68 -19.17
N HIS A 17 22.95 8.52 -18.56
CA HIS A 17 21.69 8.28 -19.29
C HIS A 17 20.68 9.42 -19.12
N LEU A 18 19.69 9.51 -19.99
CA LEU A 18 18.56 10.45 -19.80
C LEU A 18 17.69 10.05 -18.59
N PRO A 19 16.97 11.00 -17.96
CA PRO A 19 16.00 10.66 -16.91
C PRO A 19 14.92 9.71 -17.42
N ILE A 20 14.50 8.78 -16.57
CA ILE A 20 13.43 7.82 -16.82
C ILE A 20 12.29 8.11 -15.86
N GLY A 21 11.09 8.24 -16.40
CA GLY A 21 9.85 8.34 -15.63
C GLY A 21 9.19 6.97 -15.45
N ILE A 22 8.70 6.69 -14.23
CA ILE A 22 7.75 5.61 -13.97
C ILE A 22 6.46 6.25 -13.49
N ASP A 23 5.40 6.08 -14.29
CA ASP A 23 4.03 6.39 -13.91
C ASP A 23 3.37 5.10 -13.42
N ALA A 24 3.21 4.97 -12.10
CA ALA A 24 2.54 3.85 -11.45
C ALA A 24 1.25 4.32 -10.77
N CYS A 25 0.45 5.08 -11.52
CA CYS A 25 -0.93 5.41 -11.20
C CYS A 25 -1.88 4.31 -11.73
N GLY A 26 -2.62 3.65 -10.85
CA GLY A 26 -3.54 2.60 -11.28
C GLY A 26 -4.79 3.13 -11.96
N ALA A 27 -5.20 2.45 -13.02
CA ALA A 27 -6.42 2.80 -13.74
C ALA A 27 -7.68 2.46 -12.94
N ALA A 28 -8.82 3.05 -13.34
CA ALA A 28 -10.13 2.63 -12.86
C ALA A 28 -10.38 1.14 -13.17
N ALA A 29 -11.06 0.45 -12.26
CA ALA A 29 -11.41 -0.94 -12.41
C ALA A 29 -12.28 -1.13 -13.67
N LYS A 30 -11.96 -2.17 -14.47
CA LYS A 30 -12.50 -2.38 -15.82
C LYS A 30 -14.03 -2.34 -15.92
N GLY A 31 -14.74 -2.78 -14.87
CA GLY A 31 -16.21 -2.84 -14.84
C GLY A 31 -16.88 -1.57 -14.33
N VAL A 32 -16.14 -0.59 -13.85
CA VAL A 32 -16.69 0.62 -13.23
C VAL A 32 -17.09 1.62 -14.30
N ASN A 33 -18.32 2.12 -14.22
CA ASN A 33 -18.82 3.20 -15.07
C ASN A 33 -19.80 4.10 -14.28
N ALA A 34 -20.14 5.26 -14.84
CA ALA A 34 -21.01 6.23 -14.19
C ALA A 34 -22.43 5.71 -13.90
N ALA A 35 -22.95 4.77 -14.69
CA ALA A 35 -24.30 4.23 -14.48
C ALA A 35 -24.40 3.44 -13.17
N ILE A 36 -23.34 2.73 -12.77
CA ILE A 36 -23.27 2.01 -11.49
C ILE A 36 -23.47 2.97 -10.31
N TYR A 37 -22.82 4.14 -10.34
CA TYR A 37 -22.95 5.15 -9.29
C TYR A 37 -24.35 5.77 -9.27
N ARG A 38 -24.89 6.12 -10.43
CA ARG A 38 -26.25 6.70 -10.53
C ARG A 38 -27.32 5.72 -10.07
N ALA A 39 -27.22 4.45 -10.44
CA ALA A 39 -28.13 3.40 -9.99
C ALA A 39 -28.06 3.18 -8.47
N ALA A 40 -26.91 3.43 -7.85
CA ALA A 40 -26.73 3.45 -6.41
C ALA A 40 -27.15 4.78 -5.74
N GLY A 41 -27.78 5.70 -6.48
CA GLY A 41 -28.27 6.99 -5.97
C GLY A 41 -27.22 8.08 -5.82
N HIS A 42 -25.99 7.86 -6.31
CA HIS A 42 -24.91 8.85 -6.20
C HIS A 42 -24.94 9.87 -7.33
N THR A 43 -24.82 11.15 -6.97
CA THR A 43 -24.62 12.27 -7.91
C THR A 43 -23.13 12.55 -8.18
N ALA A 44 -22.24 12.04 -7.32
CA ALA A 44 -20.79 12.08 -7.45
C ALA A 44 -20.16 10.82 -6.84
N ILE A 45 -18.93 10.47 -7.21
CA ILE A 45 -18.21 9.35 -6.60
C ILE A 45 -18.04 9.63 -5.09
N PRO A 46 -18.43 8.71 -4.19
CA PRO A 46 -18.29 8.92 -2.76
C PRO A 46 -16.81 9.02 -2.37
N SER A 47 -16.53 9.75 -1.29
CA SER A 47 -15.15 9.97 -0.83
C SER A 47 -14.57 8.81 -0.02
N ARG A 48 -15.42 7.92 0.50
CA ARG A 48 -15.06 6.78 1.38
C ARG A 48 -15.87 5.52 1.06
N GLY A 49 -15.43 4.40 1.63
CA GLY A 49 -16.05 3.10 1.43
C GLY A 49 -15.61 2.42 0.13
N GLY A 50 -16.13 1.22 -0.11
CA GLY A 50 -15.70 0.39 -1.25
C GLY A 50 -15.94 1.05 -2.61
N GLN A 51 -17.02 1.82 -2.76
CA GLN A 51 -17.34 2.51 -4.01
C GLN A 51 -16.39 3.69 -4.31
N ALA A 52 -15.67 4.20 -3.31
CA ALA A 52 -14.61 5.19 -3.50
C ALA A 52 -13.28 4.56 -3.96
N ALA A 53 -13.04 3.30 -3.58
CA ALA A 53 -11.83 2.55 -3.90
C ALA A 53 -11.94 1.87 -5.28
N LEU A 54 -12.14 2.66 -6.32
CA LEU A 54 -12.44 2.18 -7.68
C LEU A 54 -11.23 2.05 -8.60
N THR A 55 -10.06 2.55 -8.20
CA THR A 55 -8.81 2.43 -8.94
C THR A 55 -7.96 1.27 -8.42
N VAL A 56 -7.17 0.66 -9.31
CA VAL A 56 -6.15 -0.31 -8.91
C VAL A 56 -5.05 0.42 -8.14
N ALA A 57 -4.44 -0.22 -7.13
CA ALA A 57 -3.29 0.35 -6.46
C ALA A 57 -2.01 0.12 -7.29
N GLY A 58 -1.36 1.19 -7.75
CA GLY A 58 -0.16 1.11 -8.57
C GLY A 58 1.16 1.02 -7.79
N ALA A 59 1.15 1.27 -6.47
CA ALA A 59 2.39 1.44 -5.70
C ALA A 59 3.37 0.26 -5.84
N VAL A 60 2.87 -0.96 -5.68
CA VAL A 60 3.69 -2.18 -5.74
C VAL A 60 4.26 -2.41 -7.14
N ALA A 61 3.47 -2.09 -8.18
CA ALA A 61 3.92 -2.18 -9.57
C ALA A 61 5.06 -1.21 -9.87
N GLY A 62 4.95 0.04 -9.41
CA GLY A 62 6.02 1.02 -9.54
C GLY A 62 7.31 0.61 -8.84
N TRP A 63 7.21 -0.02 -7.65
CA TRP A 63 8.38 -0.55 -6.95
C TRP A 63 9.04 -1.70 -7.70
N GLN A 64 8.23 -2.58 -8.31
CA GLN A 64 8.73 -3.68 -9.12
C GLN A 64 9.50 -3.17 -10.36
N GLU A 65 8.96 -2.18 -11.06
CA GLU A 65 9.64 -1.55 -12.20
C GLU A 65 10.94 -0.85 -11.79
N ALA A 66 10.91 -0.07 -10.71
CA ALA A 66 12.10 0.58 -10.18
C ALA A 66 13.16 -0.43 -9.75
N TYR A 67 12.75 -1.55 -9.15
CA TYR A 67 13.64 -2.64 -8.76
C TYR A 67 14.27 -3.31 -9.98
N ALA A 68 13.50 -3.58 -11.03
CA ALA A 68 14.00 -4.14 -12.28
C ALA A 68 15.06 -3.22 -12.94
N LEU A 69 14.79 -1.92 -13.04
CA LEU A 69 15.76 -0.93 -13.53
C LEU A 69 17.04 -0.91 -12.68
N ALA A 70 16.89 -0.96 -11.35
CA ALA A 70 18.04 -1.02 -10.47
C ALA A 70 18.87 -2.29 -10.70
N LYS A 71 18.24 -3.44 -11.00
CA LYS A 71 18.93 -4.68 -11.35
C LYS A 71 19.70 -4.55 -12.67
N GLU A 72 19.12 -3.92 -13.69
CA GLU A 72 19.79 -3.64 -14.97
C GLU A 72 21.07 -2.81 -14.78
N TRP A 73 21.09 -1.87 -13.83
CA TRP A 73 22.27 -1.06 -13.52
C TRP A 73 23.19 -1.66 -12.44
N GLY A 74 23.08 -2.97 -12.19
CA GLY A 74 24.00 -3.68 -11.30
C GLY A 74 23.64 -3.61 -9.81
N GLY A 75 22.42 -3.20 -9.46
CA GLY A 75 21.89 -3.28 -8.10
C GLY A 75 21.94 -4.72 -7.57
N ARG A 76 22.46 -4.88 -6.34
CA ARG A 76 22.80 -6.21 -5.79
C ARG A 76 21.89 -6.67 -4.66
N LEU A 77 21.13 -5.76 -4.04
CA LEU A 77 20.32 -6.11 -2.89
C LEU A 77 19.13 -6.99 -3.28
N PRO A 78 18.93 -8.13 -2.61
CA PRO A 78 17.74 -8.94 -2.81
C PRO A 78 16.51 -8.23 -2.24
N LEU A 79 15.34 -8.44 -2.85
CA LEU A 79 14.08 -7.80 -2.43
C LEU A 79 13.76 -8.04 -0.95
N GLN A 80 14.09 -9.23 -0.44
CA GLN A 80 13.91 -9.60 0.97
C GLN A 80 14.64 -8.64 1.90
N ARG A 81 15.87 -8.25 1.54
CA ARG A 81 16.67 -7.30 2.32
C ARG A 81 16.08 -5.90 2.27
N LEU A 82 15.52 -5.49 1.13
CA LEU A 82 14.88 -4.18 0.98
C LEU A 82 13.59 -4.05 1.79
N LEU A 83 12.85 -5.14 1.99
CA LEU A 83 11.56 -5.14 2.69
C LEU A 83 11.65 -5.53 4.17
N GLU A 84 12.83 -5.93 4.65
CA GLU A 84 13.04 -6.48 6.00
C GLU A 84 12.54 -5.55 7.11
N GLU A 85 12.95 -4.28 7.08
CA GLU A 85 12.55 -3.27 8.06
C GLU A 85 11.03 -3.00 8.03
N ALA A 86 10.45 -2.90 6.83
CA ALA A 86 9.01 -2.69 6.68
C ALA A 86 8.22 -3.86 7.29
N ILE A 87 8.71 -5.09 7.12
CA ILE A 87 8.13 -6.29 7.73
C ILE A 87 8.29 -6.27 9.25
N HIS A 88 9.46 -5.90 9.76
CA HIS A 88 9.73 -5.79 11.20
C HIS A 88 8.74 -4.81 11.86
N TYR A 89 8.66 -3.57 11.36
CA TYR A 89 7.76 -2.56 11.95
C TYR A 89 6.28 -2.88 11.77
N ALA A 90 5.88 -3.60 10.71
CA ALA A 90 4.50 -4.05 10.56
C ALA A 90 4.11 -5.12 11.60
N ARG A 91 5.05 -5.99 11.95
CA ARG A 91 4.84 -7.15 12.83
C ARG A 91 5.00 -6.80 14.31
N ASP A 92 6.11 -6.15 14.62
CA ASP A 92 6.55 -5.91 15.98
C ASP A 92 5.98 -4.58 16.46
N GLY A 93 5.87 -3.61 15.55
CA GLY A 93 5.22 -2.34 15.74
C GLY A 93 6.19 -1.16 15.79
N PHE A 94 5.67 0.06 15.85
CA PHE A 94 6.48 1.28 15.87
C PHE A 94 5.85 2.37 16.74
N ALA A 95 6.65 3.38 17.11
CA ALA A 95 6.17 4.55 17.82
C ALA A 95 5.31 5.43 16.90
N VAL A 96 4.05 5.63 17.28
CA VAL A 96 3.09 6.45 16.56
C VAL A 96 3.50 7.91 16.62
N THR A 97 3.65 8.52 15.45
CA THR A 97 3.92 9.95 15.33
C THR A 97 2.70 10.79 15.69
N ASP A 98 2.92 12.03 16.10
CA ASP A 98 1.83 12.97 16.43
C ASP A 98 0.90 13.22 15.23
N SER A 99 1.43 13.25 14.01
CA SER A 99 0.63 13.42 12.80
C SER A 99 -0.27 12.20 12.53
N GLN A 100 0.24 10.98 12.70
CA GLN A 100 -0.56 9.76 12.56
C GLN A 100 -1.68 9.71 13.59
N TYR A 101 -1.37 10.02 14.85
CA TYR A 101 -2.37 10.11 15.92
C TYR A 101 -3.44 11.16 15.61
N SER A 102 -3.00 12.39 15.34
CA SER A 102 -3.91 13.52 15.09
C SER A 102 -4.83 13.26 13.90
N ASN A 103 -4.29 12.69 12.82
CA ASN A 103 -5.09 12.35 11.64
C ASN A 103 -6.08 11.21 11.92
N THR A 104 -5.69 10.23 12.72
CA THR A 104 -6.57 9.12 13.09
C THR A 104 -7.76 9.61 13.92
N ILE A 105 -7.53 10.50 14.91
CA ILE A 105 -8.61 11.10 15.70
C ILE A 105 -9.51 11.98 14.83
N LYS A 106 -8.94 12.89 14.03
CA LYS A 106 -9.71 13.79 13.14
C LYS A 106 -10.58 13.05 12.13
N LYS A 107 -10.21 11.83 11.76
CA LYS A 107 -10.91 11.00 10.77
C LYS A 107 -11.69 9.85 11.39
N CYS A 108 -11.69 9.72 12.72
CA CYS A 108 -12.30 8.60 13.40
C CYS A 108 -13.80 8.49 13.09
N ASP A 109 -14.54 9.59 13.23
CA ASP A 109 -16.00 9.58 13.03
C ASP A 109 -16.38 9.29 11.56
N GLU A 110 -15.58 9.78 10.61
CA GLU A 110 -15.75 9.54 9.18
C GLU A 110 -15.44 8.08 8.79
N LEU A 111 -14.44 7.45 9.43
CA LEU A 111 -13.87 6.18 8.99
C LEU A 111 -14.24 4.98 9.87
N ARG A 112 -14.80 5.17 11.07
CA ARG A 112 -15.08 4.08 12.03
C ARG A 112 -15.95 2.97 11.44
N SER A 113 -16.89 3.31 10.56
CA SER A 113 -17.78 2.37 9.87
C SER A 113 -17.16 1.75 8.61
N VAL A 114 -16.02 2.26 8.13
CA VAL A 114 -15.35 1.70 6.95
C VAL A 114 -14.78 0.32 7.31
N PRO A 115 -15.06 -0.72 6.51
CA PRO A 115 -14.59 -2.07 6.78
C PRO A 115 -13.08 -2.12 7.05
N GLY A 116 -12.72 -2.67 8.20
CA GLY A 116 -11.32 -2.85 8.61
C GLY A 116 -10.65 -1.64 9.27
N PHE A 117 -11.17 -0.41 9.18
CA PHE A 117 -10.50 0.76 9.74
C PHE A 117 -10.30 0.63 11.26
N SER A 118 -11.38 0.41 12.01
CA SER A 118 -11.34 0.31 13.48
C SER A 118 -10.41 -0.80 13.97
N ASN A 119 -10.39 -1.94 13.25
CA ASN A 119 -9.57 -3.10 13.62
C ASN A 119 -8.07 -2.87 13.42
N HIS A 120 -7.67 -2.00 12.49
CA HIS A 120 -6.26 -1.77 12.17
C HIS A 120 -5.74 -0.48 12.82
N PHE A 121 -6.59 0.53 13.01
CA PHE A 121 -6.15 1.86 13.44
C PHE A 121 -6.62 2.26 14.84
N LEU A 122 -7.70 1.69 15.38
CA LEU A 122 -8.26 2.10 16.68
C LEU A 122 -7.93 1.12 17.82
N LEU A 123 -8.07 -0.20 17.59
CA LEU A 123 -7.73 -1.23 18.59
C LEU A 123 -6.27 -1.16 19.06
N THR A 124 -5.41 -0.62 18.21
CA THR A 124 -3.98 -0.56 18.41
C THR A 124 -3.53 0.69 19.18
N MET A 125 -4.35 1.77 19.21
CA MET A 125 -3.96 3.06 19.78
C MET A 125 -4.29 3.21 21.28
N VAL A 126 -4.75 2.15 21.96
CA VAL A 126 -5.17 2.23 23.36
C VAL A 126 -3.98 2.18 24.33
N LEU A 127 -3.50 3.38 24.67
CA LEU A 127 -3.03 3.89 25.97
C LEU A 127 -2.39 2.91 26.99
N GLU A 128 -1.05 2.88 27.03
CA GLU A 128 -0.34 2.78 28.33
C GLU A 128 -0.29 4.19 28.95
N ARG A 129 -1.13 4.43 29.96
CA ARG A 129 -1.31 5.74 30.64
C ARG A 129 -0.07 6.28 31.37
N ARG A 130 1.13 5.73 31.18
CA ARG A 130 2.36 6.18 31.89
C ARG A 130 3.58 6.44 31.00
N CYS A 131 3.53 6.14 29.71
CA CYS A 131 4.63 6.43 28.79
C CYS A 131 4.15 7.30 27.63
N ARG A 132 4.90 8.36 27.28
CA ARG A 132 4.64 9.23 26.12
C ARG A 132 4.72 8.50 24.76
N VAL A 133 5.10 7.22 24.75
CA VAL A 133 5.26 6.42 23.55
C VAL A 133 3.95 5.73 23.22
N ARG A 134 3.30 6.20 22.16
CA ARG A 134 2.13 5.56 21.55
C ARG A 134 2.64 4.48 20.61
N TYR A 135 2.07 3.28 20.63
CA TYR A 135 2.60 2.15 19.85
C TYR A 135 1.58 1.66 18.82
N PHE A 136 2.03 1.38 17.59
CA PHE A 136 1.20 0.81 16.53
C PHE A 136 1.69 -0.57 16.12
N ARG A 137 0.80 -1.56 16.19
CA ARG A 137 0.99 -2.95 15.79
C ARG A 137 -0.25 -3.48 15.05
N ILE A 138 -0.05 -4.33 14.03
CA ILE A 138 -1.15 -5.00 13.33
C ILE A 138 -1.59 -6.24 14.13
N PRO A 139 -2.80 -6.28 14.73
CA PRO A 139 -3.16 -7.32 15.70
C PRO A 139 -3.23 -8.75 15.13
N ARG A 140 -3.49 -8.90 13.82
CA ARG A 140 -3.84 -10.19 13.21
C ARG A 140 -2.64 -11.07 12.81
N TRP A 141 -1.41 -10.58 12.94
CA TRP A 141 -0.21 -11.34 12.58
C TRP A 141 0.09 -12.52 13.52
N GLN A 142 -0.38 -12.48 14.78
CA GLN A 142 0.03 -13.45 15.81
C GLN A 142 -0.71 -14.81 15.76
N ARG A 143 -1.84 -14.95 15.06
CA ARG A 143 -2.66 -16.19 15.08
C ARG A 143 -2.42 -17.13 13.88
N LEU A 144 -1.41 -16.86 13.05
CA LEU A 144 -1.14 -17.59 11.79
C LEU A 144 0.25 -18.25 11.76
N SER A 145 0.99 -18.25 12.89
CA SER A 145 2.43 -18.46 12.91
C SER A 145 2.93 -19.91 12.78
N SER A 146 2.07 -20.92 12.87
CA SER A 146 2.49 -22.34 12.75
C SER A 146 2.19 -22.97 11.39
N VAL A 147 1.06 -22.64 10.74
CA VAL A 147 0.64 -23.26 9.47
C VAL A 147 1.21 -22.55 8.23
N TRP A 148 1.70 -21.30 8.37
CA TRP A 148 1.98 -20.44 7.21
C TRP A 148 3.46 -20.15 6.91
N ARG A 149 4.43 -20.70 7.65
CA ARG A 149 5.87 -20.40 7.45
C ARG A 149 6.42 -20.79 6.08
N THR A 150 5.79 -21.74 5.37
CA THR A 150 6.31 -22.23 4.07
C THR A 150 5.40 -21.89 2.88
N VAL A 151 4.09 -21.73 3.12
CA VAL A 151 3.08 -21.53 2.05
C VAL A 151 2.71 -20.05 1.85
N ALA A 152 2.72 -19.22 2.91
CA ALA A 152 2.50 -17.76 2.78
C ALA A 152 3.67 -17.08 2.07
N TRP A 153 4.89 -17.60 2.22
CA TRP A 153 6.08 -17.01 1.58
C TRP A 153 5.95 -17.05 0.05
N ARG A 154 5.46 -18.16 -0.49
CA ARG A 154 5.12 -18.31 -1.92
C ARG A 154 3.81 -17.65 -2.31
N LEU A 155 2.87 -17.41 -1.40
CA LEU A 155 1.57 -16.79 -1.71
C LEU A 155 1.52 -15.27 -1.49
N PHE A 156 2.37 -14.68 -0.65
CA PHE A 156 2.40 -13.23 -0.42
C PHE A 156 3.34 -12.57 -1.43
N ILE A 157 4.56 -13.09 -1.58
CA ILE A 157 5.43 -12.76 -2.72
C ILE A 157 4.81 -13.29 -4.01
N GLY A 158 4.22 -14.48 -4.04
CA GLY A 158 3.53 -14.95 -5.24
C GLY A 158 2.16 -14.33 -5.49
N ALA A 159 1.47 -13.69 -4.54
CA ALA A 159 0.31 -12.85 -4.87
C ALA A 159 0.81 -11.52 -5.42
N ILE A 160 1.82 -10.91 -4.80
CA ILE A 160 2.47 -9.69 -5.32
C ILE A 160 3.09 -9.94 -6.72
N LEU A 161 3.70 -11.09 -6.97
CA LEU A 161 4.34 -11.48 -8.24
C LEU A 161 3.41 -12.23 -9.23
N ARG A 162 2.27 -12.81 -8.79
CA ARG A 162 1.23 -13.39 -9.70
C ARG A 162 0.10 -12.42 -10.00
N ILE A 163 0.09 -11.21 -9.42
CA ILE A 163 -0.59 -10.11 -10.10
C ILE A 163 0.19 -9.89 -11.41
N LYS A 164 -0.17 -10.65 -12.45
CA LYS A 164 0.02 -10.22 -13.83
C LYS A 164 -0.87 -8.99 -13.98
N LEU A 165 -0.36 -7.82 -13.59
CA LEU A 165 -0.91 -6.59 -14.15
C LEU A 165 -0.62 -6.67 -15.64
N PRO A 166 -1.62 -6.46 -16.50
CA PRO A 166 -1.37 -6.34 -17.93
C PRO A 166 -0.24 -5.32 -18.11
N THR A 167 0.83 -5.73 -18.80
CA THR A 167 2.04 -4.92 -19.07
C THR A 167 1.70 -3.57 -19.74
N ASN A 168 0.46 -3.42 -20.21
CA ASN A 168 -0.08 -2.27 -20.91
C ASN A 168 -0.44 -1.08 -20.00
N TYR A 169 -0.36 -1.20 -18.67
CA TYR A 169 -0.73 -0.11 -17.75
C TYR A 169 0.45 0.76 -17.30
N LEU A 170 1.68 0.30 -17.48
CA LEU A 170 2.88 1.06 -17.14
C LEU A 170 3.40 1.74 -18.40
N LYS A 171 3.30 3.07 -18.46
CA LYS A 171 3.91 3.85 -19.54
C LYS A 171 5.33 4.21 -19.13
N ARG A 172 6.31 3.49 -19.67
CA ARG A 172 7.71 3.92 -19.64
C ARG A 172 7.86 5.07 -20.64
N ALA A 173 7.84 6.30 -20.14
CA ALA A 173 8.17 7.45 -20.96
C ALA A 173 9.70 7.60 -20.98
N VAL A 174 10.31 7.14 -22.07
CA VAL A 174 11.66 7.58 -22.45
C VAL A 174 11.43 8.79 -23.36
N ARG A 175 11.76 9.99 -22.87
CA ARG A 175 11.87 11.18 -23.72
C ARG A 175 13.34 11.41 -24.02
#